data_AF-A0A959ZP92-F1
#
_entry.id   AF-A0A959ZP92-F1
#
_cell.length_a   1.000
_cell.length_b   1.000
_cell.length_c   1.000
_cell.angle_alpha   90.00
_cell.angle_beta   90.00
_cell.angle_gamma   90.00
#
_symmetry.space_group_name_H-M   'P 1'
#
loop_
_entity.id
_entity.type
_entity.pdbx_description
1 polymer ?
#
loop_
_entity_poly.entity_id
_entity_poly.type
_entity_poly.pdbx_seq_one_letter_code
_entity_poly.pdbx_strand_id
1 'polypeptide(L)'
;GAVLVDLDRQGVTNPLYWSADRLHANPLGHERMAAAAASALGADPGEGWDEVLPMPAQASRPVRFARDAAWAGRHLTPWVVRRIRGRSSGDGRDPKRPDLGAL
;
A
#
# COMPACT_ATOMS: atom_id res chain seq x y z
N GLY A 1 0.53 6.15 -24.86
CA GLY A 1 1.68 6.38 -23.96
C GLY A 1 1.35 5.88 -22.57
N ALA A 2 2.29 5.94 -21.62
CA ALA A 2 2.06 5.63 -20.20
C ALA A 2 2.63 6.75 -19.33
N VAL A 3 2.04 6.95 -18.15
CA VAL A 3 2.50 7.90 -17.13
C VAL A 3 2.97 7.10 -15.92
N LEU A 4 4.18 7.39 -15.44
CA LEU A 4 4.76 6.75 -14.26
C LEU A 4 4.65 7.68 -13.06
N VAL A 5 4.05 7.18 -11.97
CA VAL A 5 4.07 7.85 -10.66
C VAL A 5 5.05 7.11 -9.76
N ASP A 6 6.20 7.72 -9.49
CA ASP A 6 7.20 7.16 -8.57
C ASP A 6 6.80 7.46 -7.13
N LEU A 7 6.12 6.49 -6.51
CA LEU A 7 5.59 6.62 -5.15
C LEU A 7 6.69 6.84 -4.08
N ASP A 8 7.90 6.32 -4.28
CA ASP A 8 9.02 6.54 -3.35
C ASP A 8 9.37 8.03 -3.30
N ARG A 9 9.47 8.66 -4.48
CA ARG A 9 9.68 10.11 -4.60
C ARG A 9 8.51 10.94 -4.08
N GLN A 10 7.31 10.37 -3.98
CA GLN A 10 6.15 11.01 -3.37
C GLN A 10 6.11 10.87 -1.84
N GLY A 11 7.11 10.24 -1.21
CA GLY A 11 7.21 10.16 0.24
C GLY A 11 6.25 9.15 0.88
N VAL A 12 5.61 8.27 0.08
CA VAL A 12 4.70 7.25 0.64
C VAL A 12 5.44 6.19 1.46
N THR A 13 6.77 6.20 1.50
CA THR A 13 7.57 5.35 2.41
C THR A 13 7.38 5.71 3.88
N ASN A 14 6.77 6.85 4.21
CA ASN A 14 6.39 7.16 5.57
C ASN A 14 5.34 6.15 6.08
N PRO A 15 5.61 5.39 7.17
CA PRO A 15 4.71 4.36 7.66
C PRO A 15 3.34 4.90 8.11
N LEU A 16 3.20 6.20 8.34
CA LEU A 16 1.94 6.84 8.68
C LEU A 16 0.93 6.85 7.53
N TYR A 17 1.35 6.59 6.28
CA TYR A 17 0.45 6.44 5.13
C TYR A 17 -0.12 5.02 4.98
N TRP A 18 0.32 4.07 5.80
CA TRP A 18 -0.06 2.66 5.68
C TRP A 18 -0.95 2.23 6.84
N SER A 19 -1.81 1.26 6.55
CA SER A 19 -2.62 0.57 7.54
C SER A 19 -1.73 -0.33 8.41
N ALA A 20 -2.29 -0.86 9.51
CA ALA A 20 -1.54 -1.67 10.49
C ALA A 20 -0.90 -2.95 9.90
N ASP A 21 -1.43 -3.44 8.78
CA ASP A 21 -0.86 -4.56 8.04
C ASP A 21 0.38 -4.21 7.21
N ARG A 22 0.73 -2.91 7.12
CA ARG A 22 1.88 -2.37 6.37
C ARG A 22 1.87 -2.70 4.88
N LEU A 23 0.70 -3.01 4.33
CA LEU A 23 0.54 -3.39 2.92
C LEU A 23 -0.48 -2.50 2.21
N HIS A 24 -1.56 -2.11 2.88
CA HIS A 24 -2.58 -1.26 2.28
C HIS A 24 -2.39 0.18 2.73
N ALA A 25 -2.55 1.13 1.82
CA ALA A 25 -2.65 2.53 2.18
C ALA A 25 -3.83 2.74 3.14
N ASN A 26 -3.66 3.62 4.13
CA ASN A 26 -4.77 4.13 4.92
C ASN A 26 -5.38 5.36 4.19
N PRO A 27 -6.40 6.04 4.73
CA PRO A 27 -7.01 7.20 4.07
C PRO A 27 -5.99 8.28 3.64
N LEU A 28 -5.03 8.61 4.50
CA LEU A 28 -3.98 9.60 4.19
C LEU A 28 -3.06 9.12 3.06
N GLY A 29 -2.70 7.83 3.07
CA GLY A 29 -1.91 7.24 1.99
C GLY A 29 -2.65 7.27 0.65
N HIS A 30 -3.95 6.96 0.66
CA HIS A 30 -4.80 7.03 -0.53
C HIS A 30 -4.90 8.46 -1.07
N GLU A 31 -5.09 9.45 -0.21
CA GLU A 31 -5.13 10.86 -0.58
C GLU A 31 -3.82 11.30 -1.24
N ARG A 32 -2.67 10.98 -0.64
CA ARG A 32 -1.35 11.28 -1.19
C ARG A 32 -1.11 10.62 -2.55
N MET A 33 -1.46 9.34 -2.69
CA MET A 33 -1.32 8.62 -3.96
C MET A 33 -2.24 9.17 -5.05
N ALA A 34 -3.47 9.56 -4.69
CA ALA A 34 -4.43 10.16 -5.62
C ALA A 34 -3.95 11.54 -6.09
N ALA A 35 -3.46 12.39 -5.19
CA ALA A 35 -2.91 13.70 -5.54
C ALA A 35 -1.68 13.58 -6.43
N ALA A 36 -0.77 12.64 -6.14
CA ALA A 36 0.38 12.35 -7.00
C ALA A 36 -0.03 11.90 -8.41
N ALA A 37 -1.06 11.06 -8.52
CA ALA A 37 -1.61 10.66 -9.80
C ALA A 37 -2.28 11.83 -10.55
N ALA A 38 -3.04 12.66 -9.85
CA ALA A 38 -3.67 13.86 -10.42
C ALA A 38 -2.62 14.81 -10.99
N SER A 39 -1.58 15.12 -10.21
CA SER A 39 -0.46 15.95 -10.64
C SER A 39 0.25 15.38 -11.88
N ALA A 40 0.54 14.07 -11.89
CA ALA A 40 1.20 13.41 -13.03
C ALA A 40 0.34 13.39 -14.30
N LEU A 41 -0.98 13.47 -14.17
CA LEU A 41 -1.93 13.55 -15.27
C LEU A 41 -2.24 15.00 -15.71
N GLY A 42 -1.67 16.01 -15.05
CA GLY A 42 -1.94 17.43 -15.31
C GLY A 42 -3.30 17.91 -14.77
N ALA A 43 -3.93 17.15 -13.87
CA ALA A 43 -5.11 17.59 -13.14
C ALA A 43 -4.70 18.36 -11.87
N ASP A 44 -5.64 19.09 -11.27
CA ASP A 44 -5.42 19.80 -10.00
C ASP A 44 -5.33 18.79 -8.83
N PRO A 45 -4.17 18.69 -8.15
CA PRO A 45 -3.98 17.79 -7.02
C PRO A 45 -4.43 18.39 -5.68
N GLY A 46 -4.85 19.67 -5.64
CA GLY A 46 -5.15 20.41 -4.43
C GLY A 46 -3.95 21.17 -3.85
N GLU A 47 -4.24 22.17 -3.00
CA GLU A 47 -3.21 23.00 -2.35
C GLU A 47 -2.39 22.18 -1.34
N GLY A 48 -1.07 22.41 -1.29
CA GLY A 48 -0.17 21.77 -0.33
C GLY A 48 -0.04 20.25 -0.48
N TRP A 49 -0.53 19.67 -1.57
CA TRP A 49 -0.60 18.21 -1.75
C TRP A 49 0.77 17.51 -1.68
N ASP A 50 1.85 18.22 -1.98
CA ASP A 50 3.25 17.75 -1.97
C ASP A 50 3.93 17.87 -0.61
N GLU A 51 3.25 18.41 0.40
CA GLU A 51 3.71 18.40 1.78
C GLU A 51 3.72 16.97 2.33
N VAL A 52 4.92 16.46 2.60
CA VAL A 52 5.12 15.11 3.12
C VAL A 52 5.12 15.14 4.65
N LEU A 53 4.41 14.19 5.27
CA LEU A 53 4.43 14.00 6.72
C LEU A 53 5.86 13.78 7.21
N PRO A 54 6.26 14.37 8.36
CA PRO A 54 7.55 14.10 8.96
C PRO A 54 7.68 12.62 9.30
N MET A 55 8.88 12.07 9.08
CA MET A 55 9.15 10.66 9.40
C MET A 55 9.05 10.45 10.93
N PRO A 56 8.28 9.46 11.41
CA PRO A 56 8.22 9.19 12.84
C PRO A 56 9.56 8.73 13.40
N ALA A 57 9.81 9.07 14.67
CA ALA A 57 11.01 8.65 15.38
C ALA A 57 11.15 7.12 15.37
N GLN A 58 12.37 6.64 15.09
CA GLN A 58 12.64 5.21 15.07
C GLN A 58 12.69 4.65 16.49
N ALA A 59 11.94 3.58 16.74
CA ALA A 59 12.07 2.83 17.97
C ALA A 59 13.44 2.11 18.01
N SER A 60 13.90 1.79 19.21
CA SER A 60 15.12 1.00 19.38
C SER A 60 15.03 -0.35 18.65
N ARG A 61 16.17 -0.88 18.23
CA ARG A 61 16.26 -2.17 17.52
C ARG A 61 15.47 -3.32 18.19
N PRO A 62 15.57 -3.56 19.52
CA PRO A 62 14.81 -4.64 20.15
C PRO A 62 13.29 -4.42 20.09
N VAL A 63 12.83 -3.17 20.25
CA VAL A 63 11.41 -2.83 20.16
C VAL A 63 10.89 -3.03 18.73
N ARG A 64 11.67 -2.63 17.72
CA ARG A 64 11.31 -2.88 16.31
C ARG A 64 11.19 -4.37 16.03
N PHE A 65 12.16 -5.17 16.45
CA PHE A 65 12.12 -6.63 16.26
C PHE A 65 10.89 -7.27 16.90
N ALA A 66 10.56 -6.90 18.14
CA ALA A 66 9.35 -7.40 18.82
C ALA A 66 8.07 -7.01 18.06
N ARG A 67 7.98 -5.77 17.56
CA ARG A 67 6.85 -5.30 16.74
C ARG A 67 6.73 -6.05 15.43
N ASP A 68 7.85 -6.35 14.79
CA ASP A 68 7.90 -7.08 13.52
C ASP A 68 7.51 -8.55 13.69
N ALA A 69 7.96 -9.20 14.75
CA ALA A 69 7.53 -10.56 15.10
C ALA A 69 6.02 -10.63 15.36
N ALA A 70 5.48 -9.66 16.12
CA ALA A 70 4.05 -9.57 16.39
C ALA A 70 3.23 -9.29 15.11
N TRP A 71 3.74 -8.43 14.21
CA TRP A 71 3.14 -8.19 12.90
C TRP A 71 3.17 -9.46 12.03
N ALA A 72 4.29 -10.18 12.01
CA ALA A 72 4.44 -11.39 11.21
C ALA A 72 3.47 -12.49 11.67
N GLY A 73 3.27 -12.64 12.97
CA GLY A 73 2.26 -13.53 13.54
C GLY A 73 0.84 -13.17 13.09
N ARG A 74 0.49 -11.88 13.13
CA ARG A 74 -0.87 -11.41 12.81
C ARG A 74 -1.19 -11.36 11.32
N HIS A 75 -0.28 -10.86 10.48
CA HIS A 75 -0.58 -10.49 9.10
C HIS A 75 0.10 -11.41 8.07
N LEU A 76 1.35 -11.80 8.30
CA LEU A 76 2.12 -12.61 7.33
C LEU A 76 1.80 -14.11 7.43
N THR A 77 1.71 -14.64 8.66
CA THR A 77 1.54 -16.07 8.92
C THR A 77 0.33 -16.68 8.21
N PRO A 78 -0.88 -16.06 8.24
CA PRO A 78 -2.03 -16.61 7.52
C PRO A 78 -1.80 -16.74 6.00
N TRP A 79 -1.07 -15.79 5.41
CA TRP A 79 -0.74 -15.83 3.99
C TRP A 79 0.27 -16.94 3.68
N VAL A 80 1.32 -17.10 4.49
CA VAL A 80 2.31 -18.19 4.33
C VAL A 80 1.62 -19.56 4.40
N VAL A 81 0.74 -19.76 5.38
CA VAL A 81 0.00 -21.02 5.53
C VAL A 81 -0.87 -21.32 4.32
N ARG A 82 -1.59 -20.32 3.79
CA ARG A 82 -2.36 -20.48 2.54
C ARG A 82 -1.45 -20.85 1.38
N ARG A 83 -0.31 -20.16 1.22
CA ARG A 83 0.63 -20.39 0.13
C ARG A 83 1.21 -21.80 0.14
N ILE A 84 1.64 -22.29 1.30
CA ILE A 84 2.15 -23.66 1.48
C ILE A 84 1.06 -24.70 1.14
N ARG A 85 -0.20 -24.41 1.50
CA ARG A 85 -1.34 -25.28 1.19
C ARG A 85 -1.85 -25.15 -0.25
N GLY A 86 -1.17 -24.38 -1.10
CA GLY A 86 -1.60 -24.14 -2.48
C GLY A 86 -2.91 -23.36 -2.60
N ARG A 87 -3.33 -22.63 -1.56
CA ARG A 87 -4.57 -21.84 -1.54
C ARG A 87 -4.34 -20.39 -1.94
N SER A 88 -5.19 -19.88 -2.81
CA SER A 88 -5.22 -18.48 -3.25
C SER A 88 -6.45 -17.75 -2.72
N SER A 89 -6.39 -16.42 -2.64
CA SER A 89 -7.58 -15.58 -2.45
C SER A 89 -8.54 -15.67 -3.64
N GLY A 90 -8.07 -16.11 -4.81
CA GLY A 90 -8.87 -16.34 -6.00
C GLY A 90 -9.54 -17.72 -6.07
N ASP A 91 -9.28 -18.65 -5.14
CA ASP A 91 -9.86 -20.00 -5.21
C ASP A 91 -11.39 -19.95 -5.20
N GLY A 92 -12.01 -20.64 -6.16
CA GLY A 92 -13.48 -20.69 -6.30
C GLY A 92 -14.14 -19.36 -6.68
N ARG A 93 -13.36 -18.36 -7.10
CA ARG A 93 -13.90 -17.08 -7.62
C ARG A 93 -13.88 -17.09 -9.14
N ASP A 94 -15.04 -16.83 -9.74
CA ASP A 94 -15.14 -16.54 -11.16
C ASP A 94 -14.62 -15.13 -11.48
N PRO A 95 -14.04 -14.90 -12.67
CA PRO A 95 -13.63 -13.57 -13.10
C PRO A 95 -14.84 -12.62 -13.09
N LYS A 96 -14.62 -11.38 -12.62
CA LYS A 96 -15.65 -10.33 -12.73
C LYS A 96 -16.02 -10.02 -14.20
N ARG A 97 -15.09 -10.29 -15.12
CA ARG A 97 -15.27 -10.21 -16.57
C ARG A 97 -14.68 -11.49 -17.19
N PRO A 98 -15.49 -12.55 -17.35
CA PRO A 98 -15.01 -13.81 -17.91
C PRO A 98 -14.76 -13.69 -19.42
N ASP A 99 -15.50 -12.80 -20.09
CA ASP A 99 -15.35 -12.52 -21.52
C ASP A 99 -14.57 -11.21 -21.74
N LEU A 100 -13.68 -11.21 -22.74
CA LEU A 100 -13.00 -10.02 -23.23
C LEU A 100 -13.97 -9.19 -24.10
N GLY A 101 -14.93 -8.51 -23.45
CA GLY A 101 -15.81 -7.55 -24.10
C GLY A 101 -15.09 -6.22 -24.40
N ALA A 102 -15.61 -5.46 -25.38
CA ALA A 102 -15.12 -4.11 -25.68
C ALA A 102 -15.17 -3.23 -24.41
N LEU A 103 -14.11 -2.44 -24.19
CA LEU A 103 -14.00 -1.46 -23.11
C LEU A 103 -14.77 -0.19 -23.45
#